data_AF-A0A9E2F4B8-F1
#
_entry.id   AF-A0A9E2F4B8-F1
#
_cell.length_a   1.000
_cell.length_b   1.000
_cell.length_c   1.000
_cell.angle_alpha   90.00
_cell.angle_beta   90.00
_cell.angle_gamma   90.00
#
_symmetry.space_group_name_H-M   'P 1'
#
loop_
_entity.id
_entity.type
_entity.pdbx_description
1 polymer ?
#
loop_
_entity_poly.entity_id
_entity_poly.type
_entity_poly.pdbx_seq_one_letter_code
_entity_poly.pdbx_strand_id
1 'polypeptide(L)'
;MFRVFQRQRQWYMGLDLEEDPVLEVLQDGEPLQKDPRHNLWIIPTPGRPLTLRMEDSDGVPASGIDLPSFPIIFRLDSSGQKGQVIRYPRRGIYGFIVPQDWKLDPSHRPLTEPQPFAWHGHLVWLLSVDDLTGTIRFLRPDRKEAFVSTAHSLVELQGPTLPDGQQAMGSLFYGDPPRFVPGRGGEHLAAAILGEEGEGRGRWKTPLEDLRDEEAIAKALMKAPPILRQGGWFFLRLYDQKHDLLESLSFRYVQGLRLLEHHHDPWGGEGEKGQSLLHLKVLLNPGWHLDVADGALRPFSSLRRQGDMVELEVQGFPGHDRLELRIIPPQGKAIPWYLPVGRLAWCKVEGKRKTDGDHDGGGDDRDIPWTFSPIRLWEEDFRPTSTAELHIKLPLENLNPKDLRLLLGRQPVALHRPQEGVIHVPLKDLYDLIPRSQDLDLDLTLRAGDKARVVGFIRRRWACPHCGHGTKDPKDLIGHVLENHWREYLKPLTYEEMARRHSDLPRKIYRCSYCGDYVPAGRQDRSATTAIEKHQTDDCPKAREAAGGSSVKIRIIPVEDADEIRRTVMERLPREYRCILCRDILSLPHDADPLPSLKAHLTTHEEDLLLRLRKEDDPHG
;
A
#
# COMPACT_ATOMS: atom_id res chain seq x y z
N MET A 1 19.46 -32.49 -22.94
CA MET A 1 18.24 -31.70 -22.61
C MET A 1 18.59 -30.23 -22.46
N PHE A 2 17.80 -29.31 -23.02
CA PHE A 2 18.08 -27.87 -22.88
C PHE A 2 17.59 -27.30 -21.55
N ARG A 3 18.48 -26.58 -20.86
CA ARG A 3 18.19 -25.85 -19.63
C ARG A 3 18.55 -24.39 -19.79
N VAL A 4 17.90 -23.54 -19.01
CA VAL A 4 18.23 -22.12 -18.89
C VAL A 4 18.54 -21.78 -17.45
N PHE A 5 19.37 -20.76 -17.25
CA PHE A 5 19.71 -20.26 -15.93
C PHE A 5 20.06 -18.78 -15.97
N GLN A 6 19.89 -18.10 -14.84
CA GLN A 6 20.19 -16.69 -14.68
C GLN A 6 21.51 -16.50 -13.91
N ARG A 7 22.38 -15.62 -14.42
CA ARG A 7 23.61 -15.18 -13.74
C ARG A 7 23.76 -13.69 -13.94
N GLN A 8 23.94 -12.94 -12.83
CA GLN A 8 24.09 -11.47 -12.86
C GLN A 8 22.95 -10.77 -13.64
N ARG A 9 21.70 -11.20 -13.42
CA ARG A 9 20.49 -10.70 -14.11
C ARG A 9 20.42 -10.97 -15.63
N GLN A 10 21.35 -11.74 -16.19
CA GLN A 10 21.33 -12.19 -17.58
C GLN A 10 20.99 -13.67 -17.65
N TRP A 11 20.15 -14.05 -18.61
CA TRP A 11 19.77 -15.44 -18.85
C TRP A 11 20.69 -16.13 -19.86
N TYR A 12 21.00 -17.39 -19.61
CA TYR A 12 21.82 -18.25 -20.45
C TYR A 12 21.05 -19.53 -20.77
N MET A 13 21.30 -20.13 -21.93
CA MET A 13 20.83 -21.47 -22.27
C MET A 13 22.04 -22.39 -22.40
N GLY A 14 21.88 -23.62 -21.92
CA GLY A 14 22.88 -24.64 -22.05
C GLY A 14 22.28 -26.02 -22.28
N LEU A 15 23.10 -26.92 -22.77
CA LEU A 15 22.77 -28.34 -22.88
C LEU A 15 23.16 -29.04 -21.57
N ASP A 16 22.26 -29.87 -21.07
CA ASP A 16 22.50 -30.79 -19.96
C ASP A 16 22.54 -32.24 -20.49
N LEU A 17 23.59 -32.97 -20.12
CA LEU A 17 23.90 -34.33 -20.57
C LEU A 17 24.10 -35.26 -19.36
N GLU A 18 23.29 -35.09 -18.31
CA GLU A 18 23.44 -35.62 -16.93
C GLU A 18 24.14 -36.99 -16.75
N GLU A 19 24.12 -37.92 -17.72
CA GLU A 19 24.59 -39.31 -17.57
C GLU A 19 25.43 -39.85 -18.77
N ASP A 20 25.67 -39.07 -19.82
CA ASP A 20 26.39 -39.57 -21.01
C ASP A 20 27.90 -39.29 -20.95
N PRO A 21 28.77 -40.26 -21.32
CA PRO A 21 30.22 -40.06 -21.46
C PRO A 21 30.51 -39.23 -22.72
N VAL A 22 30.15 -37.94 -22.66
CA VAL A 22 30.39 -36.99 -23.73
C VAL A 22 31.74 -36.34 -23.51
N LEU A 23 32.64 -36.56 -24.47
CA LEU A 23 33.97 -35.98 -24.49
C LEU A 23 33.88 -34.48 -24.76
N GLU A 24 33.15 -34.10 -25.81
CA GLU A 24 33.01 -32.70 -26.25
C GLU A 24 31.62 -32.41 -26.84
N VAL A 25 31.14 -31.19 -26.64
CA VAL A 25 29.96 -30.62 -27.30
C VAL A 25 30.44 -29.50 -28.21
N LEU A 26 30.11 -29.57 -29.49
CA LEU A 26 30.55 -28.61 -30.50
C LEU A 26 29.35 -27.80 -31.03
N GLN A 27 29.57 -26.54 -31.39
CA GLN A 27 28.64 -25.75 -32.21
C GLN A 27 29.45 -25.08 -33.32
N ASP A 28 29.04 -25.29 -34.57
CA ASP A 28 29.78 -24.83 -35.76
C ASP A 28 31.26 -25.30 -35.78
N GLY A 29 31.53 -26.48 -35.23
CA GLY A 29 32.87 -27.08 -35.13
C GLY A 29 33.69 -26.63 -33.93
N GLU A 30 33.24 -25.63 -33.17
CA GLU A 30 33.94 -25.10 -32.01
C GLU A 30 33.45 -25.72 -30.69
N PRO A 31 34.35 -26.09 -29.77
CA PRO A 31 33.98 -26.68 -28.48
C PRO A 31 33.30 -25.66 -27.57
N LEU A 32 32.18 -26.08 -26.99
CA LEU A 32 31.41 -25.27 -26.05
C LEU A 32 32.02 -25.28 -24.65
N GLN A 33 32.00 -24.13 -23.99
CA GLN A 33 32.42 -24.01 -22.59
C GLN A 33 31.38 -24.64 -21.66
N LYS A 34 31.85 -25.52 -20.78
CA LYS A 34 31.05 -26.06 -19.68
C LYS A 34 31.04 -25.10 -18.50
N ASP A 35 29.86 -24.68 -18.06
CA ASP A 35 29.69 -23.91 -16.84
C ASP A 35 29.94 -24.82 -15.62
N PRO A 36 30.93 -24.51 -14.76
CA PRO A 36 31.29 -25.39 -13.65
C PRO A 36 30.27 -25.38 -12.51
N ARG A 37 29.44 -24.34 -12.39
CA ARG A 37 28.44 -24.22 -11.31
C ARG A 37 27.17 -25.00 -11.66
N HIS A 38 26.74 -24.88 -12.91
CA HIS A 38 25.49 -25.49 -13.36
C HIS A 38 25.71 -26.84 -14.06
N ASN A 39 26.95 -27.20 -14.39
CA ASN A 39 27.32 -28.40 -15.14
C ASN A 39 26.64 -28.44 -16.54
N LEU A 40 26.50 -27.28 -17.18
CA LEU A 40 25.84 -27.12 -18.49
C LEU A 40 26.84 -26.65 -19.55
N TRP A 41 26.72 -27.15 -20.78
CA TRP A 41 27.48 -26.61 -21.92
C TRP A 41 26.75 -25.39 -22.47
N ILE A 42 27.33 -24.20 -22.31
CA ILE A 42 26.69 -22.92 -22.67
C ILE A 42 26.60 -22.82 -24.18
N ILE A 43 25.41 -22.48 -24.68
CA ILE A 43 25.13 -22.35 -26.11
C ILE A 43 25.27 -20.87 -26.50
N PRO A 44 26.32 -20.46 -27.25
CA PRO A 44 26.59 -19.06 -27.55
C PRO A 44 25.70 -18.49 -28.66
N THR A 45 25.20 -19.34 -29.58
CA THR A 45 24.49 -18.88 -30.78
C THR A 45 23.15 -19.61 -30.96
N PRO A 46 22.03 -18.91 -31.19
CA PRO A 46 20.74 -19.54 -31.47
C PRO A 46 20.67 -20.13 -32.89
N GLY A 47 19.77 -21.10 -33.08
CA GLY A 47 19.42 -21.64 -34.41
C GLY A 47 20.48 -22.49 -35.12
N ARG A 48 21.65 -22.71 -34.52
CA ARG A 48 22.71 -23.60 -35.04
C ARG A 48 22.68 -24.95 -34.32
N PRO A 49 22.67 -26.09 -35.03
CA PRO A 49 22.65 -27.40 -34.40
C PRO A 49 23.93 -27.63 -33.57
N LEU A 50 23.82 -28.48 -32.56
CA LEU A 50 24.94 -28.93 -31.74
C LEU A 50 25.41 -30.30 -32.22
N THR A 51 26.72 -30.55 -32.18
CA THR A 51 27.30 -31.87 -32.49
C THR A 51 27.89 -32.46 -31.22
N LEU A 52 27.57 -33.72 -30.92
CA LEU A 52 28.12 -34.43 -29.76
C LEU A 52 29.29 -35.31 -30.20
N ARG A 53 30.40 -35.29 -29.44
CA ARG A 53 31.51 -36.25 -29.60
C ARG A 53 31.56 -37.16 -28.37
N MET A 54 31.29 -38.43 -28.57
CA MET A 54 31.28 -39.46 -27.52
C MET A 54 32.70 -40.06 -27.35
N GLU A 55 33.03 -40.58 -26.16
CA GLU A 55 34.34 -41.19 -25.90
C GLU A 55 34.63 -42.46 -26.74
N ASP A 56 33.60 -43.27 -27.03
CA ASP A 56 33.74 -44.61 -27.65
C ASP A 56 33.44 -44.65 -29.15
N SER A 57 33.16 -43.52 -29.80
CA SER A 57 32.96 -43.47 -31.25
C SER A 57 34.30 -43.26 -31.96
N ASP A 58 34.68 -44.16 -32.88
CA ASP A 58 35.87 -44.10 -33.76
C ASP A 58 35.90 -42.85 -34.66
N GLY A 59 35.94 -41.65 -34.07
CA GLY A 59 35.95 -40.37 -34.75
C GLY A 59 34.68 -40.00 -35.53
N VAL A 60 33.62 -40.81 -35.52
CA VAL A 60 32.35 -40.49 -36.18
C VAL A 60 31.56 -39.52 -35.29
N PRO A 61 31.33 -38.26 -35.69
CA PRO A 61 30.55 -37.33 -34.90
C PRO A 61 29.14 -37.87 -34.69
N ALA A 62 28.70 -37.90 -33.43
CA ALA A 62 27.36 -38.31 -33.09
C ALA A 62 26.36 -37.21 -33.45
N SER A 63 25.19 -37.65 -33.90
CA SER A 63 23.93 -36.92 -34.11
C SER A 63 23.93 -35.40 -33.87
N GLY A 64 23.54 -34.64 -34.89
CA GLY A 64 23.19 -33.23 -34.73
C GLY A 64 21.94 -33.07 -33.84
N ILE A 65 22.02 -32.20 -32.83
CA ILE A 65 20.90 -31.81 -31.98
C ILE A 65 20.42 -30.43 -32.44
N ASP A 66 19.21 -30.37 -32.99
CA ASP A 66 18.60 -29.11 -33.38
C ASP A 66 18.24 -28.26 -32.15
N LEU A 67 18.47 -26.95 -32.26
CA LEU A 67 18.01 -26.00 -31.26
C LEU A 67 16.50 -25.75 -31.40
N PRO A 68 15.81 -25.46 -30.28
CA PRO A 68 14.41 -25.05 -30.33
C PRO A 68 14.23 -23.78 -31.17
N SER A 69 13.15 -23.71 -31.95
CA SER A 69 12.80 -22.52 -32.71
C SER A 69 12.14 -21.46 -31.82
N PHE A 70 12.24 -20.19 -32.22
CA PHE A 70 11.60 -19.09 -31.50
C PHE A 70 10.07 -19.08 -31.67
N PRO A 71 9.31 -18.69 -30.63
CA PRO A 71 9.78 -18.37 -29.27
C PRO A 71 10.22 -19.62 -28.51
N ILE A 72 11.37 -19.57 -27.82
CA ILE A 72 11.83 -20.69 -27.00
C ILE A 72 11.18 -20.57 -25.62
N ILE A 73 10.45 -21.60 -25.21
CA ILE A 73 9.69 -21.60 -23.97
C ILE A 73 10.43 -22.45 -22.94
N PHE A 74 10.52 -21.95 -21.72
CA PHE A 74 11.04 -22.75 -20.61
C PHE A 74 10.19 -22.57 -19.35
N ARG A 75 10.03 -23.65 -18.59
CA ARG A 75 9.37 -23.62 -17.28
C ARG A 75 10.40 -23.24 -16.23
N LEU A 76 10.09 -22.23 -15.40
CA LEU A 76 10.93 -21.90 -14.26
C LEU A 76 10.85 -22.97 -13.17
N ASP A 77 11.97 -23.21 -12.51
CA ASP A 77 12.00 -23.96 -11.26
C ASP A 77 11.52 -23.09 -10.09
N SER A 78 11.47 -23.72 -8.92
CA SER A 78 11.07 -23.05 -7.67
C SER A 78 11.96 -21.87 -7.26
N SER A 79 13.21 -21.80 -7.73
CA SER A 79 14.10 -20.68 -7.47
C SER A 79 13.79 -19.46 -8.33
N GLY A 80 13.08 -19.66 -9.44
CA GLY A 80 12.86 -18.63 -10.46
C GLY A 80 14.12 -18.22 -11.22
N GLN A 81 15.27 -18.86 -10.95
CA GLN A 81 16.56 -18.54 -11.56
C GLN A 81 17.01 -19.59 -12.58
N LYS A 82 16.34 -20.74 -12.66
CA LYS A 82 16.63 -21.76 -13.66
C LYS A 82 15.34 -22.25 -14.28
N GLY A 83 15.47 -22.90 -15.42
CA GLY A 83 14.34 -23.49 -16.09
C GLY A 83 14.73 -24.57 -17.08
N GLN A 84 13.72 -25.28 -17.53
CA GLN A 84 13.84 -26.38 -18.48
C GLN A 84 13.05 -26.02 -19.74
N VAL A 85 13.68 -26.17 -20.90
CA VAL A 85 12.99 -25.90 -22.18
C VAL A 85 11.89 -26.92 -22.36
N ILE A 86 10.71 -26.42 -22.73
CA ILE A 86 9.48 -27.19 -22.94
C ILE A 86 8.83 -26.78 -24.26
N ARG A 87 7.95 -27.65 -24.77
CA ARG A 87 7.27 -27.40 -26.06
C ARG A 87 6.03 -26.51 -25.94
N TYR A 88 5.22 -26.72 -24.90
CA TYR A 88 3.96 -26.01 -24.70
C TYR A 88 3.85 -25.54 -23.25
N PRO A 89 3.64 -24.23 -23.01
CA PRO A 89 3.35 -23.75 -21.67
C PRO A 89 1.98 -24.27 -21.23
N ARG A 90 1.89 -24.56 -19.94
CA ARG A 90 0.69 -25.05 -19.25
C ARG A 90 0.52 -24.18 -18.01
N ARG A 91 -0.07 -24.67 -16.93
CA ARG A 91 -0.16 -23.89 -15.70
C ARG A 91 1.20 -23.72 -15.01
N GLY A 92 1.59 -22.49 -14.72
CA GLY A 92 2.81 -22.16 -13.99
C GLY A 92 3.49 -20.87 -14.41
N ILE A 93 4.76 -20.70 -14.06
CA ILE A 93 5.58 -19.56 -14.48
C ILE A 93 6.56 -20.01 -15.56
N TYR A 94 6.58 -19.27 -16.66
CA TYR A 94 7.37 -19.58 -17.84
C TYR A 94 8.16 -18.37 -18.30
N GLY A 95 9.34 -18.65 -18.87
CA GLY A 95 10.11 -17.69 -19.62
C GLY A 95 9.99 -17.93 -21.12
N PHE A 96 9.96 -16.84 -21.88
CA PHE A 96 9.87 -16.84 -23.33
C PHE A 96 11.07 -16.08 -23.89
N ILE A 97 11.99 -16.81 -24.50
CA ILE A 97 13.14 -16.22 -25.20
C ILE A 97 12.69 -15.83 -26.60
N VAL A 98 12.82 -14.55 -26.92
CA VAL A 98 12.44 -13.97 -28.22
C VAL A 98 13.48 -12.95 -28.69
N PRO A 99 13.57 -12.69 -30.00
CA PRO A 99 14.30 -11.52 -30.50
C PRO A 99 13.78 -10.21 -29.87
N GLN A 100 14.68 -9.25 -29.63
CA GLN A 100 14.39 -7.99 -28.92
C GLN A 100 13.37 -7.09 -29.64
N ASP A 101 13.20 -7.31 -30.94
CA ASP A 101 12.27 -6.57 -31.79
C ASP A 101 10.86 -7.18 -31.80
N TRP A 102 10.65 -8.31 -31.12
CA TRP A 102 9.33 -8.88 -30.85
C TRP A 102 8.70 -8.21 -29.63
N LYS A 103 7.43 -7.84 -29.74
CA LYS A 103 6.67 -7.20 -28.66
C LYS A 103 5.63 -8.15 -28.10
N LEU A 104 5.56 -8.30 -26.78
CA LEU A 104 4.47 -9.03 -26.14
C LEU A 104 3.14 -8.29 -26.37
N ASP A 105 2.08 -9.03 -26.71
CA ASP A 105 0.75 -8.44 -26.86
C ASP A 105 0.29 -7.78 -25.53
N PRO A 106 -0.21 -6.52 -25.55
CA PRO A 106 -0.60 -5.79 -24.34
C PRO A 106 -1.71 -6.46 -23.49
N SER A 107 -2.43 -7.43 -24.05
CA SER A 107 -3.41 -8.24 -23.30
C SER A 107 -2.76 -9.17 -22.28
N HIS A 108 -1.46 -9.44 -22.39
CA HIS A 108 -0.70 -10.23 -21.42
C HIS A 108 0.02 -9.33 -20.41
N ARG A 109 0.02 -9.73 -19.14
CA ARG A 109 0.73 -9.03 -18.07
C ARG A 109 2.02 -9.78 -17.73
N PRO A 110 3.21 -9.24 -18.07
CA PRO A 110 4.47 -9.84 -17.67
C PRO A 110 4.70 -9.69 -16.17
N LEU A 111 5.35 -10.69 -15.56
CA LEU A 111 5.70 -10.67 -14.14
C LEU A 111 6.77 -9.63 -13.82
N THR A 112 7.65 -9.36 -14.78
CA THR A 112 8.72 -8.36 -14.70
C THR A 112 8.90 -7.71 -16.07
N GLU A 113 9.67 -6.63 -16.11
CA GLU A 113 10.23 -6.15 -17.38
C GLU A 113 11.03 -7.26 -18.10
N PRO A 114 11.11 -7.19 -19.45
CA PRO A 114 11.87 -8.16 -20.22
C PRO A 114 13.34 -8.12 -19.82
N GLN A 115 13.89 -9.29 -19.52
CA GLN A 115 15.26 -9.43 -19.02
C GLN A 115 16.23 -9.75 -20.16
N PRO A 116 17.50 -9.29 -20.08
CA PRO A 116 18.47 -9.58 -21.13
C PRO A 116 18.81 -11.08 -21.20
N PHE A 117 18.96 -11.58 -22.42
CA PHE A 117 19.48 -12.92 -22.69
C PHE A 117 20.96 -12.85 -23.13
N ALA A 118 21.70 -13.97 -23.02
CA ALA A 118 23.11 -14.07 -23.40
C ALA A 118 23.35 -13.88 -24.90
N TRP A 119 22.38 -14.29 -25.72
CA TRP A 119 22.40 -14.04 -27.15
C TRP A 119 22.11 -12.57 -27.43
N HIS A 120 23.01 -11.93 -28.19
CA HIS A 120 22.82 -10.55 -28.59
C HIS A 120 21.48 -10.36 -29.31
N GLY A 121 20.76 -9.30 -28.96
CA GLY A 121 19.46 -8.98 -29.56
C GLY A 121 18.31 -9.89 -29.13
N HIS A 122 18.40 -10.58 -27.98
CA HIS A 122 17.32 -11.43 -27.45
C HIS A 122 16.95 -11.03 -26.02
N LEU A 123 15.68 -11.22 -25.69
CA LEU A 123 15.07 -10.89 -24.40
C LEU A 123 14.31 -12.10 -23.84
N VAL A 124 14.11 -12.11 -22.52
CA VAL A 124 13.27 -13.06 -21.79
C VAL A 124 12.07 -12.34 -21.20
N TRP A 125 10.88 -12.76 -21.62
CA TRP A 125 9.63 -12.37 -20.97
C TRP A 125 9.23 -13.43 -19.95
N LEU A 126 8.97 -13.03 -18.70
CA LEU A 126 8.46 -13.93 -17.66
C LEU A 126 6.95 -13.75 -17.54
N LEU A 127 6.19 -14.84 -17.71
CA LEU A 127 4.72 -14.83 -17.68
C LEU A 127 4.21 -15.90 -16.72
N SER A 128 3.15 -15.57 -15.99
CA SER A 128 2.31 -16.58 -15.34
C SER A 128 1.26 -17.04 -16.35
N VAL A 129 1.19 -18.34 -16.57
CA VAL A 129 0.26 -19.00 -17.46
C VAL A 129 -0.74 -19.76 -16.59
N ASP A 130 -2.02 -19.50 -16.81
CA ASP A 130 -3.13 -20.17 -16.13
C ASP A 130 -3.89 -21.07 -17.11
N ASP A 131 -4.80 -21.91 -16.59
CA ASP A 131 -5.60 -22.85 -17.38
C ASP A 131 -6.58 -22.16 -18.37
N LEU A 132 -6.75 -20.84 -18.28
CA LEU A 132 -7.70 -20.03 -19.06
C LEU A 132 -7.04 -19.27 -20.21
N THR A 133 -5.74 -19.00 -20.13
CA THR A 133 -4.98 -18.34 -21.20
C THR A 133 -4.87 -19.26 -22.42
N GLY A 134 -5.69 -19.07 -23.47
CA GLY A 134 -5.69 -19.97 -24.64
C GLY A 134 -4.47 -19.86 -25.57
N THR A 135 -3.86 -18.67 -25.68
CA THR A 135 -2.67 -18.44 -26.52
C THR A 135 -1.87 -17.25 -26.02
N ILE A 136 -0.54 -17.33 -26.07
CA ILE A 136 0.37 -16.21 -25.82
C ILE A 136 0.84 -15.65 -27.16
N ARG A 137 0.81 -14.32 -27.32
CA ARG A 137 1.06 -13.65 -28.61
C ARG A 137 2.23 -12.69 -28.56
N PHE A 138 3.09 -12.77 -29.57
CA PHE A 138 4.17 -11.82 -29.84
C PHE A 138 4.01 -11.18 -31.22
N LEU A 139 4.06 -9.85 -31.27
CA LEU A 139 4.05 -9.04 -32.49
C LEU A 139 5.47 -8.94 -33.05
N ARG A 140 5.67 -9.41 -34.28
CA ARG A 140 6.96 -9.35 -34.98
C ARG A 140 7.12 -8.06 -35.80
N PRO A 141 8.36 -7.67 -36.19
CA PRO A 141 8.60 -6.49 -37.02
C PRO A 141 7.91 -6.53 -38.39
N ASP A 142 7.75 -7.72 -38.95
CA ASP A 142 7.04 -7.97 -40.22
C ASP A 142 5.51 -7.88 -40.07
N ARG A 143 5.00 -7.45 -38.91
CA ARG A 143 3.58 -7.39 -38.52
C ARG A 143 2.89 -8.75 -38.53
N LYS A 144 3.64 -9.85 -38.58
CA LYS A 144 3.09 -11.19 -38.34
C LYS A 144 3.06 -11.47 -36.85
N GLU A 145 2.15 -12.34 -36.46
CA GLU A 145 2.03 -12.78 -35.07
C GLU A 145 2.75 -14.12 -34.89
N ALA A 146 3.53 -14.24 -33.82
CA ALA A 146 4.02 -15.51 -33.33
C ALA A 146 3.13 -15.95 -32.17
N PHE A 147 2.48 -17.10 -32.33
CA PHE A 147 1.58 -17.67 -31.33
C PHE A 147 2.27 -18.80 -30.59
N VAL A 148 2.12 -18.81 -29.27
CA VAL A 148 2.38 -19.97 -28.44
C VAL A 148 1.05 -20.49 -27.93
N SER A 149 0.63 -21.65 -28.42
CA SER A 149 -0.54 -22.33 -27.88
C SER A 149 -0.22 -22.83 -26.47
N THR A 150 -1.08 -22.51 -25.52
CA THR A 150 -1.07 -23.20 -24.23
C THR A 150 -1.78 -24.54 -24.40
N ALA A 151 -1.47 -25.51 -23.54
CA ALA A 151 -2.10 -26.83 -23.60
C ALA A 151 -2.67 -27.23 -22.23
N HIS A 152 -3.81 -27.93 -22.24
CA HIS A 152 -4.39 -28.52 -21.03
C HIS A 152 -3.47 -29.59 -20.45
N SER A 153 -3.17 -29.51 -19.15
CA SER A 153 -2.27 -30.46 -18.48
C SER A 153 -2.57 -31.91 -18.85
N LEU A 154 -1.52 -32.67 -19.17
CA LEU A 154 -1.64 -34.08 -19.54
C LEU A 154 -1.91 -34.96 -18.33
N VAL A 155 -1.59 -34.46 -17.13
CA VAL A 155 -1.75 -35.17 -15.86
C VAL A 155 -2.04 -34.17 -14.76
N GLU A 156 -3.08 -34.40 -13.99
CA GLU A 156 -3.38 -33.64 -12.77
C GLU A 156 -2.94 -34.42 -11.53
N LEU A 157 -2.32 -33.71 -10.58
CA LEU A 157 -2.01 -34.26 -9.26
C LEU A 157 -3.22 -34.05 -8.34
N GLN A 158 -3.80 -35.13 -7.85
CA GLN A 158 -4.95 -35.11 -6.95
C GLN A 158 -4.57 -35.66 -5.57
N GLY A 159 -5.00 -34.96 -4.53
CA GLY A 159 -4.78 -35.38 -3.16
C GLY A 159 -5.07 -34.25 -2.18
N PRO A 160 -4.99 -34.52 -0.87
CA PRO A 160 -5.11 -33.48 0.14
C PRO A 160 -3.98 -32.46 -0.01
N THR A 161 -4.34 -31.19 -0.22
CA THR A 161 -3.39 -30.08 -0.35
C THR A 161 -3.50 -29.12 0.83
N LEU A 162 -2.37 -28.52 1.19
CA LEU A 162 -2.34 -27.40 2.12
C LEU A 162 -2.58 -26.08 1.36
N PRO A 163 -3.27 -25.11 1.97
CA PRO A 163 -3.33 -23.76 1.43
C PRO A 163 -1.92 -23.18 1.37
N ASP A 164 -1.49 -22.77 0.18
CA ASP A 164 -0.12 -22.29 -0.06
C ASP A 164 -0.12 -21.09 -1.01
N GLY A 165 0.33 -19.96 -0.49
CA GLY A 165 0.42 -18.69 -1.18
C GLY A 165 1.57 -18.63 -2.18
N GLN A 166 2.38 -19.69 -2.32
CA GLN A 166 3.47 -19.75 -3.29
C GLN A 166 3.20 -20.77 -4.39
N GLN A 167 2.31 -20.41 -5.31
CA GLN A 167 1.93 -21.25 -6.45
C GLN A 167 3.12 -21.62 -7.36
N ALA A 168 4.15 -20.76 -7.42
CA ALA A 168 5.37 -20.99 -8.20
C ALA A 168 6.12 -22.27 -7.81
N MET A 169 5.98 -22.74 -6.56
CA MET A 169 6.67 -23.93 -6.05
C MET A 169 5.89 -25.22 -6.25
N GLY A 170 4.76 -25.16 -6.96
CA GLY A 170 3.85 -26.29 -7.12
C GLY A 170 3.02 -26.58 -5.87
N SER A 171 2.01 -27.44 -6.01
CA SER A 171 1.10 -27.80 -4.93
C SER A 171 1.82 -28.49 -3.77
N LEU A 172 1.40 -28.21 -2.54
CA LEU A 172 1.90 -28.83 -1.32
C LEU A 172 0.89 -29.87 -0.81
N PHE A 173 1.21 -31.15 -1.03
CA PHE A 173 0.39 -32.29 -0.60
C PHE A 173 0.77 -32.76 0.81
N TYR A 174 -0.21 -33.30 1.54
CA TYR A 174 0.01 -33.86 2.87
C TYR A 174 -0.76 -35.15 3.12
N GLY A 175 -0.31 -35.92 4.11
CA GLY A 175 -0.91 -37.21 4.45
C GLY A 175 -0.47 -38.28 3.45
N ASP A 176 -1.39 -38.70 2.59
CA ASP A 176 -1.09 -39.67 1.52
C ASP A 176 -0.41 -38.99 0.32
N PRO A 177 0.47 -39.69 -0.42
CA PRO A 177 1.03 -39.16 -1.65
C PRO A 177 -0.04 -38.77 -2.68
N PRO A 178 0.20 -37.73 -3.51
CA PRO A 178 -0.73 -37.37 -4.56
C PRO A 178 -0.90 -38.52 -5.55
N ARG A 179 -2.14 -38.67 -6.04
CA ARG A 179 -2.53 -39.53 -7.16
C ARG A 179 -2.42 -38.75 -8.46
N PHE A 180 -2.29 -39.47 -9.55
CA PHE A 180 -2.11 -38.89 -10.88
C PHE A 180 -3.34 -39.25 -11.68
N VAL A 181 -4.04 -38.23 -12.14
CA VAL A 181 -5.22 -38.40 -12.96
C VAL A 181 -4.87 -37.96 -14.37
N PRO A 182 -4.93 -38.87 -15.36
CA PRO A 182 -4.68 -38.51 -16.74
C PRO A 182 -5.61 -37.37 -17.18
N GLY A 183 -5.01 -36.31 -17.70
CA GLY A 183 -5.71 -35.20 -18.34
C GLY A 183 -6.03 -35.49 -19.81
N ARG A 184 -6.45 -34.46 -20.53
CA ARG A 184 -6.70 -34.57 -21.98
C ARG A 184 -5.38 -34.65 -22.75
N GLY A 185 -5.25 -35.59 -23.68
CA GLY A 185 -4.06 -35.72 -24.55
C GLY A 185 -3.01 -36.74 -24.08
N GLY A 186 -3.32 -37.56 -23.07
CA GLY A 186 -2.41 -38.57 -22.52
C GLY A 186 -2.02 -39.70 -23.50
N GLU A 187 -2.67 -39.80 -24.65
CA GLU A 187 -2.37 -40.80 -25.69
C GLU A 187 -0.96 -40.68 -26.30
N HIS A 188 -0.33 -39.50 -26.21
CA HIS A 188 1.00 -39.23 -26.74
C HIS A 188 2.14 -39.46 -25.72
N LEU A 189 1.79 -39.86 -24.51
CA LEU A 189 2.74 -40.08 -23.42
C LEU A 189 3.47 -41.41 -23.60
N ALA A 190 4.79 -41.37 -23.69
CA ALA A 190 5.62 -42.57 -23.84
C ALA A 190 6.34 -42.95 -22.56
N ALA A 191 6.78 -41.95 -21.78
CA ALA A 191 7.47 -42.19 -20.53
C ALA A 191 7.16 -41.09 -19.51
N ALA A 192 7.24 -41.44 -18.24
CA ALA A 192 7.35 -40.46 -17.18
C ALA A 192 8.44 -40.82 -16.19
N ILE A 193 8.99 -39.77 -15.61
CA ILE A 193 10.05 -39.84 -14.63
C ILE A 193 9.60 -39.05 -13.42
N LEU A 194 9.51 -39.74 -12.29
CA LEU A 194 9.36 -39.13 -10.99
C LEU A 194 10.73 -39.02 -10.34
N GLY A 195 11.06 -37.87 -9.75
CA GLY A 195 12.32 -37.69 -9.04
C GLY A 195 12.31 -36.57 -8.02
N GLU A 196 13.43 -36.42 -7.30
CA GLU A 196 13.66 -35.34 -6.33
C GLU A 196 14.16 -34.06 -7.02
N GLU A 197 13.56 -32.93 -6.68
CA GLU A 197 14.00 -31.60 -7.13
C GLU A 197 15.26 -31.14 -6.36
N GLY A 198 16.20 -30.43 -7.01
CA GLY A 198 17.39 -29.89 -6.32
C GLY A 198 18.62 -29.68 -7.21
N GLU A 199 19.81 -29.68 -6.60
CA GLU A 199 21.13 -29.71 -7.25
C GLU A 199 21.92 -30.96 -6.80
N GLY A 200 22.88 -31.43 -7.60
CA GLY A 200 23.81 -32.51 -7.22
C GLY A 200 23.60 -33.88 -7.88
N ARG A 201 24.63 -34.74 -7.75
CA ARG A 201 24.66 -36.15 -8.20
C ARG A 201 23.89 -37.05 -7.23
N GLY A 202 23.39 -38.19 -7.71
CA GLY A 202 22.72 -39.20 -6.87
C GLY A 202 21.25 -38.92 -6.57
N ARG A 203 20.59 -38.07 -7.37
CA ARG A 203 19.15 -37.87 -7.24
C ARG A 203 18.41 -39.13 -7.63
N TRP A 204 17.44 -39.48 -6.81
CA TRP A 204 16.53 -40.56 -7.13
C TRP A 204 15.63 -40.15 -8.29
N LYS A 205 15.57 -41.01 -9.30
CA LYS A 205 14.62 -40.98 -10.40
C LYS A 205 14.05 -42.38 -10.54
N THR A 206 12.77 -42.50 -10.82
CA THR A 206 12.15 -43.78 -11.16
C THR A 206 11.30 -43.60 -12.41
N PRO A 207 11.60 -44.37 -13.48
CA PRO A 207 10.69 -44.43 -14.62
C PRO A 207 9.38 -45.07 -14.18
N LEU A 208 8.29 -44.55 -14.71
CA LEU A 208 6.95 -45.06 -14.46
C LEU A 208 6.56 -45.97 -15.62
N GLU A 209 6.37 -47.26 -15.31
CA GLU A 209 6.13 -48.32 -16.30
C GLU A 209 4.81 -48.13 -17.06
N ASP A 210 3.75 -47.67 -16.38
CA ASP A 210 2.49 -47.29 -16.98
C ASP A 210 1.86 -46.12 -16.22
N LEU A 211 1.69 -44.98 -16.89
CA LEU A 211 1.03 -43.79 -16.34
C LEU A 211 -0.50 -43.89 -16.33
N ARG A 212 -1.04 -44.91 -17.00
CA ARG A 212 -2.48 -45.21 -16.99
C ARG A 212 -2.87 -46.05 -15.78
N ASP A 213 -1.91 -46.67 -15.10
CA ASP A 213 -2.13 -47.29 -13.80
C ASP A 213 -2.01 -46.20 -12.71
N GLU A 214 -3.16 -45.77 -12.17
CA GLU A 214 -3.24 -44.78 -11.09
C GLU A 214 -2.38 -45.15 -9.86
N GLU A 215 -2.12 -46.45 -9.67
CA GLU A 215 -1.34 -46.98 -8.53
C GLU A 215 0.17 -47.00 -8.79
N ALA A 216 0.62 -46.83 -10.04
CA ALA A 216 2.02 -46.94 -10.43
C ALA A 216 2.92 -45.93 -9.72
N ILE A 217 2.41 -44.73 -9.40
CA ILE A 217 3.20 -43.70 -8.75
C ILE A 217 3.19 -43.82 -7.23
N ALA A 218 2.08 -44.23 -6.62
CA ALA A 218 2.10 -44.64 -5.23
C ALA A 218 3.14 -45.76 -5.05
N LYS A 219 3.16 -46.75 -5.95
CA LYS A 219 4.19 -47.79 -6.00
C LYS A 219 5.60 -47.21 -6.22
N ALA A 220 5.79 -46.25 -7.12
CA ALA A 220 7.09 -45.63 -7.38
C ALA A 220 7.61 -44.81 -6.18
N LEU A 221 6.76 -44.00 -5.54
CA LEU A 221 7.08 -43.28 -4.30
C LEU A 221 7.35 -44.26 -3.16
N MET A 222 6.61 -45.36 -3.07
CA MET A 222 6.89 -46.43 -2.11
C MET A 222 8.19 -47.17 -2.42
N LYS A 223 8.67 -47.17 -3.67
CA LYS A 223 10.00 -47.65 -4.07
C LYS A 223 11.09 -46.60 -3.86
N ALA A 224 10.75 -45.33 -3.63
CA ALA A 224 11.73 -44.26 -3.37
C ALA A 224 12.57 -44.56 -2.11
N PRO A 225 13.78 -43.98 -2.00
CA PRO A 225 14.59 -44.00 -0.79
C PRO A 225 13.74 -43.63 0.45
N PRO A 226 13.94 -44.30 1.60
CA PRO A 226 13.15 -44.04 2.81
C PRO A 226 13.09 -42.56 3.22
N ILE A 227 14.18 -41.81 2.99
CA ILE A 227 14.25 -40.37 3.29
C ILE A 227 13.27 -39.54 2.44
N LEU A 228 12.98 -39.98 1.21
CA LEU A 228 12.05 -39.31 0.29
C LEU A 228 10.59 -39.71 0.54
N ARG A 229 10.35 -40.87 1.17
CA ARG A 229 8.97 -41.30 1.53
C ARG A 229 8.36 -40.40 2.59
N GLN A 230 9.20 -39.80 3.44
CA GLN A 230 8.78 -38.94 4.53
C GLN A 230 8.30 -37.58 4.01
N GLY A 231 8.98 -37.00 3.03
CA GLY A 231 8.57 -35.76 2.41
C GLY A 231 9.73 -35.08 1.67
N GLY A 232 9.40 -34.12 0.83
CA GLY A 232 10.39 -33.43 0.01
C GLY A 232 9.78 -32.64 -1.13
N TRP A 233 10.65 -32.23 -2.04
CA TRP A 233 10.27 -31.56 -3.29
C TRP A 233 10.52 -32.53 -4.43
N PHE A 234 9.50 -32.68 -5.27
CA PHE A 234 9.47 -33.68 -6.31
C PHE A 234 9.11 -33.04 -7.63
N PHE A 235 9.51 -33.71 -8.70
CA PHE A 235 9.04 -33.40 -10.04
C PHE A 235 8.46 -34.65 -10.71
N LEU A 236 7.46 -34.45 -11.56
CA LEU A 236 7.00 -35.41 -12.55
C LEU A 236 7.31 -34.85 -13.94
N ARG A 237 8.15 -35.54 -14.70
CA ARG A 237 8.44 -35.20 -16.10
C ARG A 237 7.77 -36.21 -17.02
N LEU A 238 7.09 -35.70 -18.03
CA LEU A 238 6.34 -36.45 -19.04
C LEU A 238 7.03 -36.29 -20.38
N TYR A 239 7.26 -37.40 -21.08
CA TYR A 239 7.96 -37.42 -22.36
C TYR A 239 7.12 -38.12 -23.44
N ASP A 240 7.27 -37.66 -24.68
CA ASP A 240 6.70 -38.34 -25.85
C ASP A 240 7.59 -39.47 -26.37
N GLN A 241 7.15 -40.11 -27.45
CA GLN A 241 7.85 -41.23 -28.10
C GLN A 241 9.21 -40.84 -28.70
N LYS A 242 9.49 -39.54 -28.86
CA LYS A 242 10.78 -39.01 -29.32
C LYS A 242 11.69 -38.60 -28.16
N HIS A 243 11.26 -38.88 -26.92
CA HIS A 243 11.90 -38.41 -25.69
C HIS A 243 11.91 -36.88 -25.55
N ASP A 244 11.03 -36.17 -26.26
CA ASP A 244 10.83 -34.75 -26.05
C ASP A 244 10.01 -34.54 -24.78
N LEU A 245 10.43 -33.56 -23.96
CA LEU A 245 9.71 -33.22 -22.74
C LEU A 245 8.38 -32.52 -23.08
N LEU A 246 7.28 -33.22 -22.79
CA LEU A 246 5.92 -32.71 -22.97
C LEU A 246 5.48 -31.80 -21.83
N GLU A 247 5.80 -32.18 -20.59
CA GLU A 247 5.37 -31.48 -19.38
C GLU A 247 6.30 -31.81 -18.22
N SER A 248 6.51 -30.84 -17.33
CA SER A 248 7.23 -31.02 -16.07
C SER A 248 6.41 -30.38 -14.98
N LEU A 249 5.95 -31.16 -14.01
CA LEU A 249 5.20 -30.69 -12.84
C LEU A 249 6.11 -30.73 -11.62
N SER A 250 6.18 -29.65 -10.86
CA SER A 250 6.84 -29.65 -9.55
C SER A 250 5.76 -29.70 -8.47
N PHE A 251 6.03 -30.43 -7.39
CA PHE A 251 5.16 -30.48 -6.22
C PHE A 251 5.95 -30.74 -4.95
N ARG A 252 5.32 -30.48 -3.81
CA ARG A 252 5.86 -30.74 -2.48
C ARG A 252 4.96 -31.74 -1.78
N TYR A 253 5.56 -32.57 -0.93
CA TYR A 253 4.82 -33.61 -0.22
C TYR A 253 5.33 -33.77 1.21
N VAL A 254 4.39 -33.89 2.16
CA VAL A 254 4.65 -34.02 3.60
C VAL A 254 3.82 -35.18 4.17
N GLN A 255 4.46 -36.33 4.40
CA GLN A 255 3.81 -37.47 5.06
C GLN A 255 3.58 -37.22 6.56
N GLY A 256 4.45 -36.41 7.16
CA GLY A 256 4.49 -36.15 8.60
C GLY A 256 3.31 -35.40 9.19
N LEU A 257 2.42 -34.84 8.36
CA LEU A 257 1.33 -33.98 8.81
C LEU A 257 0.02 -34.79 8.89
N ARG A 258 -0.50 -34.99 10.10
CA ARG A 258 -1.70 -35.80 10.37
C ARG A 258 -2.98 -34.98 10.44
N LEU A 259 -2.89 -33.77 10.99
CA LEU A 259 -4.03 -32.87 11.18
C LEU A 259 -3.58 -31.45 10.90
N LEU A 260 -4.39 -30.74 10.12
CA LEU A 260 -4.34 -29.30 9.96
C LEU A 260 -5.72 -28.74 10.33
N GLU A 261 -5.78 -28.00 11.42
CA GLU A 261 -6.91 -27.13 11.74
C GLU A 261 -6.43 -25.70 11.64
N HIS A 262 -7.01 -24.92 10.73
CA HIS A 262 -6.75 -23.48 10.67
C HIS A 262 -8.09 -22.76 10.77
N HIS A 263 -8.17 -21.83 11.71
CA HIS A 263 -9.29 -20.94 11.85
C HIS A 263 -8.79 -19.53 11.64
N HIS A 264 -9.34 -18.87 10.63
CA HIS A 264 -9.01 -17.51 10.29
C HIS A 264 -10.31 -16.75 10.03
N ASP A 265 -10.56 -15.70 10.83
CA ASP A 265 -11.61 -14.74 10.50
C ASP A 265 -11.00 -13.54 9.79
N PRO A 266 -11.20 -13.39 8.46
CA PRO A 266 -10.69 -12.24 7.73
C PRO A 266 -11.27 -10.92 8.21
N TRP A 267 -12.39 -10.93 8.94
CA TRP A 267 -13.02 -9.76 9.53
C TRP A 267 -12.45 -9.39 10.89
N GLY A 268 -11.57 -10.20 11.48
CA GLY A 268 -11.07 -10.00 12.84
C GLY A 268 -12.08 -10.39 13.92
N GLY A 269 -11.61 -10.63 15.15
CA GLY A 269 -12.47 -11.00 16.29
C GLY A 269 -13.27 -9.82 16.88
N GLU A 270 -14.34 -10.08 17.63
CA GLU A 270 -15.29 -9.09 18.20
C GLU A 270 -14.70 -8.08 19.23
N GLY A 271 -13.38 -7.95 19.37
CA GLY A 271 -12.74 -7.02 20.30
C GLY A 271 -12.50 -5.60 19.76
N GLU A 272 -12.35 -4.63 20.66
CA GLU A 272 -12.09 -3.20 20.37
C GLU A 272 -10.88 -2.94 19.45
N LYS A 273 -9.93 -3.88 19.38
CA LYS A 273 -8.74 -3.75 18.54
C LYS A 273 -8.91 -4.32 17.13
N GLY A 274 -10.01 -5.05 16.86
CA GLY A 274 -10.31 -5.61 15.53
C GLY A 274 -9.22 -6.52 14.94
N GLN A 275 -8.28 -7.00 15.75
CA GLN A 275 -7.16 -7.79 15.25
C GLN A 275 -7.66 -9.16 14.79
N SER A 276 -7.37 -9.51 13.54
CA SER A 276 -7.50 -10.89 13.08
C SER A 276 -6.46 -11.76 13.77
N LEU A 277 -6.92 -12.83 14.39
CA LEU A 277 -6.07 -13.88 14.93
C LEU A 277 -6.17 -15.06 13.96
N LEU A 278 -5.03 -15.49 13.44
CA LEU A 278 -4.93 -16.80 12.83
C LEU A 278 -4.65 -17.79 13.96
N HIS A 279 -5.56 -18.73 14.18
CA HIS A 279 -5.31 -19.88 15.04
C HIS A 279 -5.00 -21.09 14.17
N LEU A 280 -3.77 -21.57 14.25
CA LEU A 280 -3.26 -22.70 13.50
C LEU A 280 -2.91 -23.82 14.46
N LYS A 281 -3.50 -24.99 14.26
CA LYS A 281 -3.20 -26.20 15.02
C LYS A 281 -2.77 -27.30 14.06
N VAL A 282 -1.58 -27.83 14.33
CA VAL A 282 -0.87 -28.78 13.49
C VAL A 282 -0.53 -29.99 14.32
N LEU A 283 -0.94 -31.19 13.90
CA LEU A 283 -0.49 -32.45 14.49
C LEU A 283 0.49 -33.13 13.56
N LEU A 284 1.71 -33.34 14.06
CA LEU A 284 2.79 -33.97 13.30
C LEU A 284 2.99 -35.44 13.71
N ASN A 285 3.76 -36.19 12.92
CA ASN A 285 4.27 -37.51 13.31
C ASN A 285 5.47 -37.34 14.27
N PRO A 286 5.77 -38.34 15.12
CA PRO A 286 6.93 -38.29 16.01
C PRO A 286 8.23 -37.95 15.28
N GLY A 287 8.99 -37.00 15.84
CA GLY A 287 10.28 -36.54 15.30
C GLY A 287 10.19 -35.47 14.20
N TRP A 288 8.99 -35.12 13.74
CA TRP A 288 8.77 -33.99 12.84
C TRP A 288 8.67 -32.69 13.63
N HIS A 289 9.08 -31.59 13.00
CA HIS A 289 9.02 -30.27 13.62
C HIS A 289 8.41 -29.24 12.67
N LEU A 290 7.57 -28.36 13.22
CA LEU A 290 7.17 -27.13 12.57
C LEU A 290 8.11 -26.02 13.05
N ASP A 291 8.67 -25.27 12.12
CA ASP A 291 9.43 -24.07 12.37
C ASP A 291 8.77 -22.88 11.66
N VAL A 292 8.99 -21.68 12.19
CA VAL A 292 8.46 -20.45 11.60
C VAL A 292 9.66 -19.59 11.22
N ALA A 293 9.75 -19.22 9.95
CA ALA A 293 10.95 -18.57 9.43
C ALA A 293 11.26 -17.26 10.21
N ASP A 294 12.53 -17.13 10.58
CA ASP A 294 13.01 -16.10 11.48
C ASP A 294 12.75 -14.68 10.91
N GLY A 295 12.09 -13.83 11.69
CA GLY A 295 11.68 -12.47 11.30
C GLY A 295 10.17 -12.23 11.24
N ALA A 296 9.36 -13.28 11.05
CA ALA A 296 7.90 -13.16 10.95
C ALA A 296 7.16 -13.00 12.30
N LEU A 297 7.80 -13.32 13.43
CA LEU A 297 7.07 -13.60 14.68
C LEU A 297 7.33 -12.68 15.88
N ARG A 298 8.31 -11.79 15.84
CA ARG A 298 8.86 -11.20 17.07
C ARG A 298 8.24 -9.82 17.35
N PRO A 299 6.92 -9.70 17.55
CA PRO A 299 6.32 -9.86 18.89
C PRO A 299 4.86 -10.40 18.93
N PHE A 300 4.32 -10.93 17.83
CA PHE A 300 2.87 -11.03 17.59
C PHE A 300 2.33 -12.45 17.55
N SER A 301 3.09 -13.43 18.05
CA SER A 301 2.67 -14.82 18.02
C SER A 301 2.90 -15.56 19.32
N SER A 302 2.00 -16.49 19.62
CA SER A 302 2.18 -17.48 20.68
C SER A 302 2.36 -18.84 20.02
N LEU A 303 3.46 -19.52 20.32
CA LEU A 303 3.75 -20.88 19.86
C LEU A 303 3.72 -21.81 21.06
N ARG A 304 2.76 -22.74 21.08
CA ARG A 304 2.64 -23.78 22.11
C ARG A 304 2.93 -25.13 21.49
N ARG A 305 3.80 -25.91 22.13
CA ARG A 305 4.12 -27.28 21.73
C ARG A 305 3.69 -28.23 22.83
N GLN A 306 2.86 -29.22 22.49
CA GLN A 306 2.42 -30.27 23.40
C GLN A 306 2.57 -31.63 22.71
N GLY A 307 3.70 -32.30 22.94
CA GLY A 307 4.06 -33.51 22.21
C GLY A 307 4.24 -33.21 20.72
N ASP A 308 3.55 -33.97 19.88
CA ASP A 308 3.56 -33.81 18.41
C ASP A 308 2.59 -32.73 17.91
N MET A 309 1.83 -32.11 18.82
CA MET A 309 0.90 -31.03 18.51
C MET A 309 1.58 -29.67 18.64
N VAL A 310 1.42 -28.84 17.62
CA VAL A 310 1.88 -27.45 17.58
C VAL A 310 0.66 -26.55 17.39
N GLU A 311 0.44 -25.65 18.34
CA GLU A 311 -0.56 -24.59 18.26
C GLU A 311 0.18 -23.26 18.08
N LEU A 312 -0.26 -22.50 17.08
CA LEU A 312 0.30 -21.22 16.71
C LEU A 312 -0.83 -20.20 16.60
N GLU A 313 -0.75 -19.16 17.40
CA GLU A 313 -1.59 -17.97 17.27
C GLU A 313 -0.77 -16.86 16.64
N VAL A 314 -1.24 -16.29 15.52
CA VAL A 314 -0.56 -15.19 14.84
C VAL A 314 -1.47 -13.98 14.78
N GLN A 315 -1.13 -12.93 15.53
CA GLN A 315 -1.80 -11.64 15.42
C GLN A 315 -1.47 -10.99 14.06
N GLY A 316 -2.43 -10.23 13.56
CA GLY A 316 -2.27 -9.55 12.28
C GLY A 316 -1.18 -8.51 12.28
N PHE A 317 -0.34 -8.59 11.25
CA PHE A 317 0.45 -7.46 10.81
C PHE A 317 -0.02 -7.05 9.40
N PRO A 318 -0.39 -5.78 9.18
CA PRO A 318 -0.97 -5.35 7.91
C PRO A 318 -0.05 -5.52 6.68
N GLY A 319 1.27 -5.53 6.88
CA GLY A 319 2.27 -5.77 5.83
C GLY A 319 2.65 -7.25 5.61
N HIS A 320 1.99 -8.20 6.28
CA HIS A 320 2.29 -9.62 6.16
C HIS A 320 1.02 -10.44 5.89
N ASP A 321 0.69 -10.67 4.61
CA ASP A 321 -0.46 -11.51 4.22
C ASP A 321 -0.15 -13.00 4.19
N ARG A 322 1.12 -13.36 4.36
CA ARG A 322 1.59 -14.74 4.33
C ARG A 322 2.47 -15.03 5.53
N LEU A 323 2.35 -16.25 6.02
CA LEU A 323 3.19 -16.79 7.07
C LEU A 323 4.13 -17.83 6.45
N GLU A 324 5.44 -17.61 6.57
CA GLU A 324 6.43 -18.58 6.12
C GLU A 324 6.68 -19.61 7.22
N LEU A 325 6.18 -20.82 6.99
CA LEU A 325 6.35 -21.98 7.83
C LEU A 325 7.32 -22.97 7.17
N ARG A 326 7.97 -23.79 7.97
CA ARG A 326 8.84 -24.87 7.50
C ARG A 326 8.49 -26.15 8.24
N ILE A 327 8.13 -27.18 7.49
CA ILE A 327 7.90 -28.51 8.03
C ILE A 327 9.19 -29.31 7.85
N ILE A 328 9.78 -29.73 8.97
CA ILE A 328 11.09 -30.35 9.04
C ILE A 328 10.91 -31.84 9.35
N PRO A 329 11.23 -32.75 8.41
CA PRO A 329 11.22 -34.19 8.67
C PRO A 329 12.36 -34.60 9.62
N PRO A 330 12.25 -35.76 10.31
CA PRO A 330 13.32 -36.31 11.13
C PRO A 330 14.62 -36.52 10.34
N GLN A 331 14.48 -36.85 9.05
CA GLN A 331 15.56 -36.99 8.09
C GLN A 331 15.13 -36.32 6.79
N GLY A 332 15.91 -35.38 6.28
CA GLY A 332 15.64 -34.72 5.00
C GLY A 332 15.75 -33.20 5.06
N LYS A 333 15.29 -32.54 3.99
CA LYS A 333 15.30 -31.09 3.86
C LYS A 333 14.00 -30.50 4.42
N ALA A 334 14.10 -29.31 5.00
CA ALA A 334 12.93 -28.54 5.41
C ALA A 334 12.05 -28.21 4.20
N ILE A 335 10.74 -28.38 4.36
CA ILE A 335 9.74 -28.15 3.31
C ILE A 335 9.04 -26.83 3.65
N PRO A 336 9.25 -25.75 2.87
CA PRO A 336 8.61 -24.49 3.13
C PRO A 336 7.13 -24.56 2.76
N TRP A 337 6.35 -23.86 3.54
CA TRP A 337 4.91 -23.74 3.43
C TRP A 337 4.56 -22.27 3.65
N TYR A 338 4.03 -21.60 2.63
CA TYR A 338 3.63 -20.19 2.72
C TYR A 338 2.14 -20.13 2.98
N LEU A 339 1.72 -20.17 4.24
CA LEU A 339 0.31 -20.14 4.59
C LEU A 339 -0.26 -18.73 4.29
N PRO A 340 -1.18 -18.57 3.32
CA PRO A 340 -1.86 -17.31 3.13
C PRO A 340 -2.74 -17.05 4.36
N VAL A 341 -2.53 -15.91 5.00
CA VAL A 341 -3.33 -15.50 6.15
C VAL A 341 -4.46 -14.58 5.72
N GLY A 342 -4.33 -13.91 4.57
CA GLY A 342 -5.38 -13.16 3.89
C GLY A 342 -6.28 -12.35 4.84
N ARG A 343 -5.93 -11.10 5.13
CA ARG A 343 -6.65 -10.27 6.10
C ARG A 343 -7.35 -9.09 5.43
N LEU A 344 -8.49 -8.65 5.97
CA LEU A 344 -9.00 -7.33 5.63
C LEU A 344 -8.10 -6.27 6.26
N ALA A 345 -7.58 -5.35 5.46
CA ALA A 345 -6.83 -4.20 5.92
C ALA A 345 -7.24 -2.98 5.09
N TRP A 346 -7.02 -1.78 5.62
CA TRP A 346 -7.30 -0.56 4.88
C TRP A 346 -6.34 0.56 5.25
N CYS A 347 -6.22 1.54 4.38
CA CYS A 347 -5.45 2.76 4.64
C CYS A 347 -6.00 3.93 3.82
N LYS A 348 -5.70 5.15 4.28
CA LYS A 348 -5.87 6.35 3.47
C LYS A 348 -4.55 6.65 2.76
N VAL A 349 -4.60 6.87 1.46
CA VAL A 349 -3.48 7.31 0.64
C VAL A 349 -3.79 8.72 0.13
N GLU A 350 -2.81 9.62 0.20
CA GLU A 350 -2.91 10.99 -0.32
C GLU A 350 -1.88 11.21 -1.44
N GLY A 351 -2.27 12.01 -2.44
CA GLY A 351 -1.40 12.40 -3.55
C GLY A 351 -1.69 11.63 -4.83
N LYS A 352 -1.30 12.22 -5.97
CA LYS A 352 -1.36 11.52 -7.26
C LYS A 352 -0.42 10.33 -7.17
N ARG A 353 -0.94 9.11 -7.35
CA ARG A 353 -0.13 7.98 -7.82
C ARG A 353 0.78 8.53 -8.92
N LYS A 354 2.07 8.21 -8.89
CA LYS A 354 2.90 8.36 -10.09
C LYS A 354 2.22 7.52 -11.17
N THR A 355 1.41 8.17 -11.99
CA THR A 355 0.60 7.51 -13.01
C THR A 355 1.54 7.00 -14.09
N ASP A 356 1.62 5.67 -14.19
CA ASP A 356 1.74 4.91 -15.44
C ASP A 356 2.89 5.25 -16.41
N GLY A 357 4.07 5.61 -15.90
CA GLY A 357 5.24 5.86 -16.75
C GLY A 357 6.60 5.58 -16.11
N ASP A 358 6.76 5.85 -14.82
CA ASP A 358 7.97 5.52 -14.06
C ASP A 358 7.75 4.21 -13.28
N HIS A 359 7.66 3.11 -14.01
CA HIS A 359 7.65 1.75 -13.44
C HIS A 359 9.07 1.28 -13.10
N ASP A 360 9.84 2.09 -12.38
CA ASP A 360 11.03 1.59 -11.69
C ASP A 360 10.58 0.75 -10.48
N GLY A 361 10.17 -0.48 -10.79
CA GLY A 361 10.22 -1.70 -9.99
C GLY A 361 9.93 -1.60 -8.49
N GLY A 362 8.72 -2.02 -8.10
CA GLY A 362 8.50 -2.64 -6.80
C GLY A 362 8.68 -1.71 -5.60
N GLY A 363 7.89 -0.63 -5.55
CA GLY A 363 7.51 -0.08 -4.25
C GLY A 363 6.84 -1.21 -3.47
N ASP A 364 7.61 -1.81 -2.56
CA ASP A 364 7.19 -2.95 -1.77
C ASP A 364 5.88 -2.55 -1.05
N ASP A 365 4.87 -3.43 -1.03
CA ASP A 365 3.60 -3.21 -0.31
C ASP A 365 3.82 -2.86 1.18
N ARG A 366 5.06 -3.03 1.66
CA ARG A 366 5.59 -2.61 2.96
C ARG A 366 5.54 -1.10 3.22
N ASP A 367 5.51 -0.25 2.18
CA ASP A 367 5.50 1.21 2.35
C ASP A 367 4.08 1.78 2.55
N ILE A 368 3.04 0.98 2.28
CA ILE A 368 1.66 1.40 2.49
C ILE A 368 1.31 1.21 3.98
N PRO A 369 0.82 2.24 4.69
CA PRO A 369 0.51 2.18 6.11
C PRO A 369 -0.84 1.47 6.35
N TRP A 370 -0.94 0.22 5.92
CA TRP A 370 -2.09 -0.63 6.14
C TRP A 370 -2.44 -0.71 7.63
N THR A 371 -3.72 -0.73 7.96
CA THR A 371 -4.22 -0.89 9.34
C THR A 371 -5.47 -1.76 9.39
N PHE A 372 -5.74 -2.30 10.58
CA PHE A 372 -6.95 -3.03 10.94
C PHE A 372 -7.91 -2.19 11.79
N SER A 373 -7.46 -1.02 12.22
CA SER A 373 -8.24 -0.10 13.05
C SER A 373 -8.93 0.94 12.17
N PRO A 374 -10.15 1.38 12.53
CA PRO A 374 -10.82 2.43 11.79
C PRO A 374 -9.93 3.66 11.61
N ILE A 375 -9.74 4.10 10.37
CA ILE A 375 -8.96 5.30 10.10
C ILE A 375 -9.80 6.55 10.29
N ARG A 376 -9.13 7.67 10.61
CA ARG A 376 -9.81 8.95 10.70
C ARG A 376 -9.79 9.60 9.32
N LEU A 377 -10.98 9.96 8.85
CA LEU A 377 -11.21 10.69 7.61
C LEU A 377 -11.78 12.06 7.96
N TRP A 378 -11.39 13.07 7.22
CA TRP A 378 -11.84 14.45 7.41
C TRP A 378 -12.75 14.85 6.27
N GLU A 379 -13.68 15.78 6.49
CA GLU A 379 -14.54 16.34 5.41
C GLU A 379 -13.73 16.83 4.20
N GLU A 380 -12.54 17.38 4.43
CA GLU A 380 -11.61 17.80 3.37
C GLU A 380 -11.15 16.65 2.46
N ASP A 381 -11.03 15.43 2.99
CA ASP A 381 -10.64 14.24 2.24
C ASP A 381 -11.68 13.89 1.16
N PHE A 382 -12.92 14.36 1.32
CA PHE A 382 -14.02 14.10 0.42
C PHE A 382 -14.28 15.25 -0.56
N ARG A 383 -13.57 16.39 -0.47
CA ARG A 383 -13.80 17.50 -1.41
C ARG A 383 -13.55 17.04 -2.85
N PRO A 384 -14.24 17.60 -3.86
CA PRO A 384 -14.00 17.26 -5.27
C PRO A 384 -12.55 17.44 -5.73
N THR A 385 -11.80 18.33 -5.08
CA THR A 385 -10.37 18.60 -5.33
C THR A 385 -9.42 17.66 -4.59
N SER A 386 -9.93 16.84 -3.67
CA SER A 386 -9.13 15.88 -2.90
C SER A 386 -8.54 14.81 -3.81
N THR A 387 -7.31 14.41 -3.46
CA THR A 387 -6.64 13.24 -4.05
C THR A 387 -6.62 12.05 -3.09
N ALA A 388 -7.35 12.15 -1.97
CA ALA A 388 -7.38 11.11 -0.97
C ALA A 388 -8.19 9.90 -1.48
N GLU A 389 -7.61 8.71 -1.31
CA GLU A 389 -8.23 7.44 -1.62
C GLU A 389 -8.21 6.54 -0.39
N LEU A 390 -9.31 5.81 -0.19
CA LEU A 390 -9.35 4.69 0.72
C LEU A 390 -9.00 3.43 -0.05
N HIS A 391 -7.94 2.75 0.37
CA HIS A 391 -7.56 1.44 -0.17
C HIS A 391 -8.02 0.37 0.82
N ILE A 392 -8.70 -0.65 0.32
CA ILE A 392 -9.21 -1.78 1.11
C ILE A 392 -8.63 -3.06 0.54
N LYS A 393 -7.75 -3.71 1.29
CA LYS A 393 -7.15 -4.99 0.95
C LYS A 393 -8.10 -6.13 1.30
N LEU A 394 -8.30 -7.03 0.35
CA LEU A 394 -9.23 -8.15 0.44
C LEU A 394 -8.50 -9.50 0.39
N PRO A 395 -8.88 -10.44 1.26
CA PRO A 395 -8.50 -11.83 1.08
C PRO A 395 -9.37 -12.53 0.04
N LEU A 396 -8.94 -12.44 -1.21
CA LEU A 396 -9.69 -12.98 -2.36
C LEU A 396 -9.96 -14.49 -2.27
N GLU A 397 -9.15 -15.23 -1.52
CA GLU A 397 -9.37 -16.68 -1.31
C GLU A 397 -10.65 -16.97 -0.52
N ASN A 398 -11.09 -16.03 0.33
CA ASN A 398 -12.17 -16.25 1.31
C ASN A 398 -13.37 -15.32 1.11
N LEU A 399 -13.23 -14.26 0.30
CA LEU A 399 -14.27 -13.26 0.09
C LEU A 399 -14.50 -13.03 -1.40
N ASN A 400 -15.74 -13.28 -1.83
CA ASN A 400 -16.18 -12.90 -3.16
C ASN A 400 -16.40 -11.37 -3.20
N PRO A 401 -15.68 -10.64 -4.06
CA PRO A 401 -15.80 -9.18 -4.13
C PRO A 401 -17.21 -8.68 -4.45
N LYS A 402 -18.04 -9.53 -5.09
CA LYS A 402 -19.43 -9.18 -5.42
C LYS A 402 -20.34 -9.12 -4.20
N ASP A 403 -19.93 -9.68 -3.07
CA ASP A 403 -20.73 -9.69 -1.84
C ASP A 403 -20.37 -8.53 -0.91
N LEU A 404 -19.30 -7.79 -1.23
CA LEU A 404 -18.85 -6.64 -0.46
C LEU A 404 -19.67 -5.39 -0.77
N ARG A 405 -20.05 -4.69 0.28
CA ARG A 405 -20.70 -3.38 0.23
C ARG A 405 -19.95 -2.44 1.16
N LEU A 406 -19.64 -1.25 0.68
CA LEU A 406 -19.19 -0.16 1.54
C LEU A 406 -20.41 0.71 1.86
N LEU A 407 -20.57 1.09 3.11
CA LEU A 407 -21.69 1.88 3.60
C LEU A 407 -21.15 3.16 4.22
N LEU A 408 -21.68 4.30 3.82
CA LEU A 408 -21.48 5.56 4.52
C LEU A 408 -22.69 5.80 5.44
N GLY A 409 -22.50 5.58 6.74
CA GLY A 409 -23.60 5.41 7.69
C GLY A 409 -24.52 4.26 7.25
N ARG A 410 -25.67 4.59 6.66
CA ARG A 410 -26.64 3.62 6.13
C ARG A 410 -26.71 3.57 4.60
N GLN A 411 -26.04 4.48 3.91
CA GLN A 411 -26.14 4.62 2.46
C GLN A 411 -25.08 3.74 1.77
N PRO A 412 -25.47 2.93 0.77
CA PRO A 412 -24.52 2.11 0.04
C PRO A 412 -23.64 2.95 -0.90
N VAL A 413 -22.38 2.58 -0.96
CA VAL A 413 -21.35 3.15 -1.80
C VAL A 413 -21.00 2.13 -2.88
N ALA A 414 -20.92 2.60 -4.14
CA ALA A 414 -20.47 1.77 -5.24
C ALA A 414 -18.98 1.41 -5.06
N LEU A 415 -18.67 0.13 -5.14
CA LEU A 415 -17.29 -0.35 -5.10
C LEU A 415 -16.81 -0.70 -6.51
N HIS A 416 -15.62 -0.23 -6.85
CA HIS A 416 -14.93 -0.70 -8.03
C HIS A 416 -14.50 -2.16 -7.87
N ARG A 417 -14.28 -2.85 -8.99
CA ARG A 417 -13.71 -4.20 -8.95
C ARG A 417 -12.31 -4.13 -8.33
N PRO A 418 -11.96 -5.08 -7.44
CA PRO A 418 -10.63 -5.11 -6.87
C PRO A 418 -9.60 -5.33 -7.97
N GLN A 419 -8.50 -4.59 -7.88
CA GLN A 419 -7.30 -4.78 -8.68
C GLN A 419 -6.26 -5.39 -7.76
N GLU A 420 -5.75 -6.58 -8.12
CA GLU A 420 -4.71 -7.27 -7.32
C GLU A 420 -5.10 -7.48 -5.84
N GLY A 421 -6.40 -7.71 -5.59
CA GLY A 421 -6.91 -7.90 -4.23
C GLY A 421 -7.15 -6.60 -3.45
N VAL A 422 -6.99 -5.43 -4.06
CA VAL A 422 -7.26 -4.14 -3.42
C VAL A 422 -8.43 -3.43 -4.11
N ILE A 423 -9.40 -2.98 -3.31
CA ILE A 423 -10.44 -2.05 -3.74
C ILE A 423 -9.92 -0.62 -3.50
N HIS A 424 -9.91 0.19 -4.55
CA HIS A 424 -9.63 1.61 -4.48
C HIS A 424 -10.95 2.38 -4.45
N VAL A 425 -11.13 3.24 -3.45
CA VAL A 425 -12.32 4.08 -3.27
C VAL A 425 -11.87 5.54 -3.21
N PRO A 426 -12.01 6.31 -4.29
CA PRO A 426 -11.75 7.74 -4.26
C PRO A 426 -12.72 8.41 -3.29
N LEU A 427 -12.20 9.07 -2.25
CA LEU A 427 -13.06 9.63 -1.21
C LEU A 427 -13.92 10.79 -1.74
N LYS A 428 -13.43 11.52 -2.75
CA LYS A 428 -14.19 12.55 -3.47
C LYS A 428 -15.49 12.04 -4.10
N ASP A 429 -15.56 10.76 -4.47
CA ASP A 429 -16.76 10.18 -5.09
C ASP A 429 -17.88 9.99 -4.06
N LEU A 430 -17.57 10.13 -2.77
CA LEU A 430 -18.52 10.06 -1.65
C LEU A 430 -18.94 11.45 -1.16
N TYR A 431 -18.46 12.53 -1.79
CA TYR A 431 -18.73 13.91 -1.37
C TYR A 431 -20.23 14.21 -1.24
N ASP A 432 -21.01 13.82 -2.24
CA ASP A 432 -22.45 14.09 -2.30
C ASP A 432 -23.26 13.30 -1.25
N LEU A 433 -22.65 12.28 -0.65
CA LEU A 433 -23.25 11.45 0.39
C LEU A 433 -22.95 11.98 1.81
N ILE A 434 -22.03 12.94 1.95
CA ILE A 434 -21.73 13.56 3.24
C ILE A 434 -22.82 14.57 3.59
N PRO A 435 -23.58 14.36 4.69
CA PRO A 435 -24.57 15.32 5.15
C PRO A 435 -23.91 16.65 5.48
N ARG A 436 -24.53 17.74 5.01
CA ARG A 436 -24.11 19.10 5.39
C ARG A 436 -24.51 19.47 6.83
N SER A 437 -25.31 18.64 7.50
CA SER A 437 -25.82 18.87 8.87
C SER A 437 -24.71 19.00 9.91
N GLN A 438 -25.04 19.58 11.06
CA GLN A 438 -24.08 20.01 12.08
C GLN A 438 -23.34 18.87 12.79
N ASP A 439 -23.96 17.69 12.90
CA ASP A 439 -23.37 16.51 13.56
C ASP A 439 -22.87 15.51 12.51
N LEU A 440 -21.63 15.70 12.03
CA LEU A 440 -20.99 14.75 11.13
C LEU A 440 -20.20 13.71 11.92
N ASP A 441 -20.95 12.80 12.53
CA ASP A 441 -20.43 11.57 13.13
C ASP A 441 -20.88 10.40 12.27
N LEU A 442 -20.17 10.20 11.16
CA LEU A 442 -20.44 9.09 10.24
C LEU A 442 -19.32 8.07 10.28
N ASP A 443 -19.73 6.81 10.25
CA ASP A 443 -18.93 5.64 10.11
C ASP A 443 -18.98 5.13 8.68
N LEU A 444 -17.80 4.87 8.14
CA LEU A 444 -17.62 4.17 6.88
C LEU A 444 -17.47 2.68 7.20
N THR A 445 -18.42 1.86 6.78
CA THR A 445 -18.54 0.45 7.18
C THR A 445 -18.46 -0.47 5.97
N LEU A 446 -17.52 -1.41 5.97
CA LEU A 446 -17.46 -2.51 5.03
C LEU A 446 -18.38 -3.64 5.51
N ARG A 447 -19.17 -4.24 4.63
CA ARG A 447 -20.10 -5.32 4.95
C ARG A 447 -20.05 -6.43 3.90
N ALA A 448 -20.10 -7.69 4.32
CA ALA A 448 -20.41 -8.84 3.47
C ALA A 448 -21.31 -9.81 4.22
N GLY A 449 -22.52 -10.05 3.70
CA GLY A 449 -23.52 -10.84 4.40
C GLY A 449 -23.89 -10.23 5.76
N ASP A 450 -23.76 -11.02 6.82
CA ASP A 450 -23.98 -10.66 8.22
C ASP A 450 -22.77 -10.00 8.89
N LYS A 451 -21.58 -10.09 8.29
CA LYS A 451 -20.35 -9.50 8.82
C LYS A 451 -20.21 -8.04 8.41
N ALA A 452 -19.83 -7.18 9.37
CA ALA A 452 -19.59 -5.77 9.13
C ALA A 452 -18.39 -5.25 9.95
N ARG A 453 -17.64 -4.31 9.37
CA ARG A 453 -16.50 -3.64 10.01
C ARG A 453 -16.44 -2.17 9.66
N VAL A 454 -16.28 -1.34 10.68
CA VAL A 454 -16.00 0.08 10.49
C VAL A 454 -14.56 0.22 10.01
N VAL A 455 -14.39 0.75 8.80
CA VAL A 455 -13.08 1.01 8.19
C VAL A 455 -12.62 2.44 8.44
N GLY A 456 -13.54 3.36 8.71
CA GLY A 456 -13.16 4.70 9.10
C GLY A 456 -14.25 5.51 9.77
N PHE A 457 -13.84 6.56 10.48
CA PHE A 457 -14.72 7.56 11.06
C PHE A 457 -14.50 8.88 10.33
N ILE A 458 -15.58 9.46 9.82
CA ILE A 458 -15.58 10.78 9.22
C ILE A 458 -15.86 11.79 10.33
N ARG A 459 -14.99 12.79 10.43
CA ARG A 459 -15.09 13.87 11.41
C ARG A 459 -14.89 15.21 10.73
N ARG A 460 -15.48 16.26 11.30
CA ARG A 460 -15.13 17.65 10.95
C ARG A 460 -13.94 18.14 11.75
N ARG A 461 -13.13 18.99 11.13
CA ARG A 461 -12.09 19.76 11.81
C ARG A 461 -12.62 21.17 12.05
N TRP A 462 -12.39 21.71 13.24
CA TRP A 462 -12.68 23.10 13.56
C TRP A 462 -11.47 23.93 13.17
N ALA A 463 -11.64 25.03 12.44
CA ALA A 463 -10.54 25.90 12.03
C ALA A 463 -10.81 27.36 12.39
N CYS A 464 -9.79 28.05 12.89
CA CYS A 464 -9.86 29.47 13.21
C CYS A 464 -9.93 30.29 11.90
N PRO A 465 -10.95 31.12 11.68
CA PRO A 465 -11.08 31.90 10.46
C PRO A 465 -10.03 33.02 10.35
N HIS A 466 -9.39 33.39 11.46
CA HIS A 466 -8.44 34.50 11.54
C HIS A 466 -7.00 34.08 11.21
N CYS A 467 -6.62 32.84 11.52
CA CYS A 467 -5.24 32.37 11.33
C CYS A 467 -5.11 30.94 10.76
N GLY A 468 -6.22 30.24 10.52
CA GLY A 468 -6.23 28.87 10.01
C GLY A 468 -5.87 27.79 11.05
N HIS A 469 -5.69 28.13 12.33
CA HIS A 469 -5.42 27.15 13.37
C HIS A 469 -6.56 26.11 13.47
N GLY A 470 -6.25 24.84 13.23
CA GLY A 470 -7.25 23.78 13.19
C GLY A 470 -7.15 22.81 14.37
N THR A 471 -8.26 22.58 15.07
CA THR A 471 -8.38 21.65 16.22
C THR A 471 -9.57 20.68 16.07
N LYS A 472 -9.59 19.67 16.94
CA LYS A 472 -10.61 18.61 17.00
C LYS A 472 -11.70 18.92 18.03
N ASP A 473 -11.38 19.71 19.06
CA ASP A 473 -12.34 20.10 20.09
C ASP A 473 -12.81 21.54 19.83
N PRO A 474 -14.12 21.79 19.69
CA PRO A 474 -14.65 23.16 19.61
C PRO A 474 -14.18 24.03 20.78
N LYS A 475 -14.02 23.46 21.99
CA LYS A 475 -13.55 24.20 23.17
C LYS A 475 -12.10 24.66 23.03
N ASP A 476 -11.24 23.83 22.45
CA ASP A 476 -9.87 24.22 22.13
C ASP A 476 -9.85 25.36 21.11
N LEU A 477 -10.77 25.35 20.13
CA LEU A 477 -10.83 26.42 19.14
C LEU A 477 -11.25 27.73 19.79
N ILE A 478 -12.26 27.67 20.66
CA ILE A 478 -12.71 28.84 21.43
C ILE A 478 -11.57 29.33 22.31
N GLY A 479 -10.87 28.45 23.03
CA GLY A 479 -9.70 28.79 23.83
C GLY A 479 -8.64 29.52 22.99
N HIS A 480 -8.30 28.97 21.83
CA HIS A 480 -7.38 29.60 20.87
C HIS A 480 -7.86 30.99 20.43
N VAL A 481 -9.14 31.15 20.09
CA VAL A 481 -9.73 32.44 19.66
C VAL A 481 -9.72 33.46 20.79
N LEU A 482 -10.06 33.05 22.01
CA LEU A 482 -10.04 33.90 23.20
C LEU A 482 -8.62 34.35 23.56
N GLU A 483 -7.62 33.53 23.29
CA GLU A 483 -6.21 33.87 23.55
C GLU A 483 -5.62 34.77 22.48
N ASN A 484 -5.84 34.46 21.21
CA ASN A 484 -5.09 35.04 20.10
C ASN A 484 -5.88 36.07 19.30
N HIS A 485 -7.22 36.02 19.35
CA HIS A 485 -8.10 36.77 18.45
C HIS A 485 -9.27 37.48 19.15
N TRP A 486 -9.25 37.65 20.48
CA TRP A 486 -10.35 38.29 21.21
C TRP A 486 -10.65 39.72 20.74
N ARG A 487 -9.65 40.45 20.24
CA ARG A 487 -9.80 41.81 19.69
C ARG A 487 -10.66 41.86 18.42
N GLU A 488 -10.77 40.74 17.71
CA GLU A 488 -11.67 40.62 16.55
C GLU A 488 -13.15 40.61 16.97
N TYR A 489 -13.44 40.32 18.24
CA TYR A 489 -14.81 40.23 18.79
C TYR A 489 -15.15 41.36 19.77
N LEU A 490 -14.14 42.07 20.26
CA LEU A 490 -14.28 43.16 21.24
C LEU A 490 -13.53 44.40 20.74
N LYS A 491 -14.29 45.40 20.29
CA LYS A 491 -13.72 46.66 19.80
C LYS A 491 -13.59 47.66 20.96
N PRO A 492 -12.41 48.23 21.22
CA PRO A 492 -12.31 49.34 22.17
C PRO A 492 -13.16 50.52 21.67
N LEU A 493 -13.89 51.17 22.59
CA LEU A 493 -14.62 52.39 22.23
C LEU A 493 -13.63 53.52 21.97
N THR A 494 -13.94 54.37 20.99
CA THR A 494 -13.18 55.61 20.79
C THR A 494 -13.48 56.58 21.93
N TYR A 495 -12.58 57.55 22.14
CA TYR A 495 -12.83 58.57 23.16
C TYR A 495 -14.15 59.33 22.92
N GLU A 496 -14.49 59.60 21.66
CA GLU A 496 -15.75 60.28 21.33
C GLU A 496 -16.98 59.45 21.75
N GLU A 497 -16.94 58.13 21.52
CA GLU A 497 -18.03 57.24 21.95
C GLU A 497 -18.13 57.20 23.48
N MET A 498 -16.99 57.19 24.19
CA MET A 498 -16.95 57.26 25.65
C MET A 498 -17.48 58.60 26.19
N ALA A 499 -17.08 59.72 25.60
CA ALA A 499 -17.49 61.07 26.01
C ALA A 499 -18.99 61.34 25.79
N ARG A 500 -19.61 60.64 24.83
CA ARG A 500 -21.07 60.64 24.68
C ARG A 500 -21.78 59.92 25.82
N ARG A 501 -21.14 58.90 26.41
CA ARG A 501 -21.72 58.05 27.46
C ARG A 501 -21.52 58.63 28.86
N HIS A 502 -20.36 59.24 29.11
CA HIS A 502 -19.98 59.78 30.41
C HIS A 502 -20.08 61.30 30.40
N SER A 503 -21.03 61.84 31.16
CA SER A 503 -21.33 63.27 31.14
C SER A 503 -20.21 64.16 31.68
N ASP A 504 -19.36 63.59 32.52
CA ASP A 504 -18.21 64.20 33.20
C ASP A 504 -16.95 64.28 32.32
N LEU A 505 -16.88 63.55 31.21
CA LEU A 505 -15.75 63.62 30.28
C LEU A 505 -15.86 64.86 29.37
N PRO A 506 -14.71 65.50 29.02
CA PRO A 506 -14.65 66.53 27.97
C PRO A 506 -15.19 66.00 26.65
N ARG A 507 -15.86 66.86 25.88
CA ARG A 507 -16.49 66.44 24.61
C ARG A 507 -15.47 65.98 23.57
N LYS A 508 -14.33 66.67 23.51
CA LYS A 508 -13.19 66.37 22.65
C LYS A 508 -11.89 66.73 23.35
N ILE A 509 -10.82 66.05 22.98
CA ILE A 509 -9.46 66.38 23.40
C ILE A 509 -8.66 66.64 22.13
N TYR A 510 -7.93 67.75 22.12
CA TYR A 510 -7.11 68.15 20.99
C TYR A 510 -5.66 68.20 21.40
N ARG A 511 -4.75 67.83 20.48
CA ARG A 511 -3.32 68.01 20.66
C ARG A 511 -2.88 69.27 19.92
N CYS A 512 -2.25 70.21 20.62
CA CYS A 512 -1.72 71.41 20.03
C CYS A 512 -0.55 71.07 19.10
N SER A 513 -0.62 71.47 17.82
CA SER A 513 0.45 71.18 16.86
C SER A 513 1.76 71.93 17.11
N TYR A 514 1.73 72.94 18.00
CA TYR A 514 2.88 73.81 18.28
C TYR A 514 3.65 73.37 19.53
N CYS A 515 2.96 73.18 20.65
CA CYS A 515 3.60 72.77 21.90
C CYS A 515 3.51 71.28 22.19
N GLY A 516 2.57 70.57 21.57
CA GLY A 516 2.27 69.18 21.87
C GLY A 516 1.32 68.98 23.05
N ASP A 517 0.89 70.05 23.73
CA ASP A 517 -0.01 69.97 24.88
C ASP A 517 -1.40 69.51 24.48
N TYR A 518 -2.06 68.81 25.40
CA TYR A 518 -3.42 68.30 25.22
C TYR A 518 -4.42 69.29 25.83
N VAL A 519 -5.39 69.72 25.03
CA VAL A 519 -6.41 70.71 25.41
C VAL A 519 -7.78 70.02 25.45
N PRO A 520 -8.34 69.81 26.65
CA PRO A 520 -9.70 69.28 26.78
C PRO A 520 -10.72 70.38 26.48
N ALA A 521 -11.65 70.10 25.58
CA ALA A 521 -12.80 70.96 25.32
C ALA A 521 -13.95 70.61 26.27
N GLY A 522 -14.17 71.48 27.25
CA GLY A 522 -15.22 71.33 28.25
C GLY A 522 -16.61 71.57 27.68
N ARG A 523 -17.64 71.26 28.47
CA ARG A 523 -19.05 71.52 28.06
C ARG A 523 -19.43 73.00 28.08
N GLN A 524 -18.66 73.83 28.79
CA GLN A 524 -18.88 75.28 28.90
C GLN A 524 -18.27 76.06 27.73
N ASP A 525 -17.44 75.42 26.91
CA ASP A 525 -16.90 76.04 25.70
C ASP A 525 -17.99 76.17 24.64
N ARG A 526 -18.06 77.35 23.99
CA ARG A 526 -19.06 77.64 22.94
C ARG A 526 -18.97 76.66 21.77
N SER A 527 -17.78 76.17 21.46
CA SER A 527 -17.53 75.07 20.54
C SER A 527 -16.31 74.28 21.00
N ALA A 528 -16.19 73.02 20.57
CA ALA A 528 -15.03 72.21 20.89
C ALA A 528 -13.72 72.81 20.31
N THR A 529 -13.80 73.49 19.16
CA THR A 529 -12.62 74.10 18.52
C THR A 529 -12.19 75.39 19.21
N THR A 530 -13.11 76.12 19.87
CA THR A 530 -12.79 77.37 20.56
C THR A 530 -11.78 77.18 21.69
N ALA A 531 -11.79 76.02 22.37
CA ALA A 531 -10.83 75.73 23.44
C ALA A 531 -9.37 75.65 22.92
N ILE A 532 -9.16 74.93 21.81
CA ILE A 532 -7.83 74.79 21.20
C ILE A 532 -7.41 76.05 20.44
N GLU A 533 -8.37 76.78 19.84
CA GLU A 533 -8.14 78.10 19.24
C GLU A 533 -7.60 79.09 20.27
N LYS A 534 -8.31 79.22 21.40
CA LYS A 534 -7.90 80.09 22.51
C LYS A 534 -6.53 79.70 23.05
N HIS A 535 -6.28 78.40 23.24
CA HIS A 535 -4.97 77.95 23.68
C HIS A 535 -3.87 78.35 22.68
N GLN A 536 -4.08 78.20 21.38
CA GLN A 536 -3.08 78.55 20.36
C GLN A 536 -2.84 80.05 20.23
N THR A 537 -3.87 80.88 20.39
CA THR A 537 -3.76 82.35 20.26
C THR A 537 -3.24 83.02 21.53
N ASP A 538 -3.72 82.58 22.69
CA ASP A 538 -3.58 83.33 23.94
C ASP A 538 -2.56 82.66 24.87
N ASP A 539 -2.59 81.33 24.97
CA ASP A 539 -1.91 80.59 26.04
C ASP A 539 -0.62 79.87 25.59
N CYS A 540 -0.41 79.64 24.29
CA CYS A 540 0.71 78.86 23.75
C CYS A 540 1.90 79.74 23.32
N PRO A 541 3.03 79.76 24.08
CA PRO A 541 4.18 80.59 23.75
C PRO A 541 4.81 80.21 22.40
N LYS A 542 4.94 78.91 22.13
CA LYS A 542 5.52 78.39 20.87
C LYS A 542 4.70 78.75 19.63
N ALA A 543 3.38 78.92 19.77
CA ALA A 543 2.53 79.35 18.66
C ALA A 543 2.73 80.85 18.36
N ARG A 544 2.90 81.68 19.41
CA ARG A 544 3.20 83.11 19.26
C ARG A 544 4.59 83.36 18.66
N GLU A 545 5.60 82.59 19.09
CA GLU A 545 6.94 82.60 18.49
C GLU A 545 6.90 82.23 17.01
N ALA A 546 6.21 81.13 16.66
CA ALA A 546 6.05 80.68 15.28
C ALA A 546 5.28 81.69 14.39
N ALA A 547 4.42 82.53 14.98
CA ALA A 547 3.67 83.55 14.25
C ALA A 547 4.47 84.84 13.99
N GLY A 548 5.56 85.09 14.71
CA GLY A 548 6.50 86.19 14.42
C GLY A 548 5.88 87.58 14.34
N GLY A 549 4.82 87.85 15.13
CA GLY A 549 4.07 89.11 15.12
C GLY A 549 2.86 89.17 14.17
N SER A 550 2.58 88.10 13.42
CA SER A 550 1.35 87.92 12.64
C SER A 550 0.28 87.13 13.42
N SER A 551 -0.93 87.00 12.89
CA SER A 551 -1.99 86.16 13.47
C SER A 551 -1.59 84.67 13.48
N VAL A 552 -1.72 84.00 14.63
CA VAL A 552 -1.46 82.55 14.77
C VAL A 552 -2.39 81.76 13.84
N LYS A 553 -1.83 80.84 13.03
CA LYS A 553 -2.61 79.92 12.19
C LYS A 553 -3.13 78.76 13.05
N ILE A 554 -4.45 78.63 13.16
CA ILE A 554 -5.05 77.55 13.95
C ILE A 554 -4.85 76.20 13.26
N ARG A 555 -4.37 75.20 14.03
CA ARG A 555 -4.18 73.82 13.57
C ARG A 555 -4.69 72.85 14.62
N ILE A 556 -5.72 72.08 14.26
CA ILE A 556 -6.43 71.22 15.20
C ILE A 556 -6.09 69.77 14.90
N ILE A 557 -5.58 69.04 15.89
CA ILE A 557 -5.33 67.60 15.82
C ILE A 557 -6.23 66.92 16.85
N PRO A 558 -7.36 66.30 16.45
CA PRO A 558 -8.18 65.55 17.39
C PRO A 558 -7.46 64.30 17.87
N VAL A 559 -7.58 64.00 19.16
CA VAL A 559 -7.06 62.78 19.76
C VAL A 559 -8.22 61.84 19.99
N GLU A 560 -8.29 60.75 19.22
CA GLU A 560 -9.38 59.77 19.29
C GLU A 560 -8.96 58.48 20.03
N ASP A 561 -7.66 58.23 20.14
CA ASP A 561 -7.10 57.08 20.84
C ASP A 561 -7.27 57.24 22.35
N ALA A 562 -8.16 56.43 22.92
CA ALA A 562 -8.40 56.40 24.36
C ALA A 562 -7.17 55.91 25.18
N ASP A 563 -6.28 55.11 24.58
CA ASP A 563 -5.02 54.71 25.22
C ASP A 563 -4.04 55.89 25.30
N GLU A 564 -3.96 56.72 24.26
CA GLU A 564 -3.18 57.96 24.27
C GLU A 564 -3.69 58.90 25.37
N ILE A 565 -5.00 59.13 25.41
CA ILE A 565 -5.64 60.00 26.41
C ILE A 565 -5.43 59.48 27.83
N ARG A 566 -5.51 58.16 28.04
CA ARG A 566 -5.17 57.54 29.33
C ARG A 566 -3.75 57.85 29.75
N ARG A 567 -2.78 57.76 28.84
CA ARG A 567 -1.37 57.99 29.17
C ARG A 567 -1.03 59.45 29.41
N THR A 568 -1.72 60.39 28.75
CA THR A 568 -1.26 61.79 28.69
C THR A 568 -2.20 62.82 29.33
N VAL A 569 -3.50 62.55 29.40
CA VAL A 569 -4.50 63.55 29.85
C VAL A 569 -5.29 63.07 31.06
N MET A 570 -5.76 61.83 31.06
CA MET A 570 -6.69 61.29 32.05
C MET A 570 -6.34 59.85 32.40
N GLU A 571 -5.41 59.67 33.33
CA GLU A 571 -4.94 58.35 33.79
C GLU A 571 -6.08 57.41 34.22
N ARG A 572 -7.14 57.98 34.83
CA ARG A 572 -8.31 57.25 35.34
C ARG A 572 -9.44 57.05 34.33
N LEU A 573 -9.25 57.37 33.05
CA LEU A 573 -10.27 57.13 32.04
C LEU A 573 -10.57 55.61 31.95
N PRO A 574 -11.83 55.15 32.05
CA PRO A 574 -12.13 53.72 32.08
C PRO A 574 -11.76 53.03 30.76
N ARG A 575 -11.64 51.70 30.79
CA ARG A 575 -11.47 50.89 29.59
C ARG A 575 -12.83 50.35 29.17
N GLU A 576 -13.34 50.79 28.04
CA GLU A 576 -14.64 50.33 27.54
C GLU A 576 -14.52 49.59 26.21
N TYR A 577 -15.16 48.43 26.12
CA TYR A 577 -15.16 47.58 24.94
C TYR A 577 -16.59 47.28 24.50
N ARG A 578 -16.84 47.31 23.19
CA ARG A 578 -18.10 46.90 22.58
C ARG A 578 -17.97 45.47 22.05
N CYS A 579 -18.82 44.58 22.53
CA CYS A 579 -18.93 43.23 22.01
C CYS A 579 -19.62 43.21 20.65
N ILE A 580 -19.02 42.56 19.65
CA ILE A 580 -19.62 42.45 18.30
C ILE A 580 -20.77 41.43 18.27
N LEU A 581 -20.80 40.49 19.22
CA LEU A 581 -21.80 39.43 19.30
C LEU A 581 -23.12 39.96 19.85
N CYS A 582 -23.10 40.56 21.05
CA CYS A 582 -24.30 41.05 21.75
C CYS A 582 -24.50 42.57 21.71
N ARG A 583 -23.50 43.35 21.26
CA ARG A 583 -23.48 44.82 21.27
C ARG A 583 -23.38 45.49 22.65
N ASP A 584 -23.23 44.71 23.72
CA ASP A 584 -23.02 45.25 25.07
C ASP A 584 -21.69 45.99 25.19
N ILE A 585 -21.68 46.99 26.08
CA ILE A 585 -20.49 47.78 26.42
C ILE A 585 -19.99 47.31 27.78
N LEU A 586 -18.78 46.73 27.79
CA LEU A 586 -18.08 46.28 28.97
C LEU A 586 -17.20 47.41 29.48
N SER A 587 -17.50 47.91 30.68
CA SER A 587 -16.69 48.92 31.36
C SER A 587 -15.80 48.29 32.41
N LEU A 588 -14.51 48.54 32.30
CA LEU A 588 -13.50 48.01 33.19
C LEU A 588 -12.77 49.18 33.90
N PRO A 589 -12.39 49.00 35.18
CA PRO A 589 -11.52 49.95 35.86
C PRO A 589 -10.24 50.20 35.07
N HIS A 590 -9.73 51.43 35.12
CA HIS A 590 -8.53 51.85 34.36
C HIS A 590 -7.28 50.98 34.61
N ASP A 591 -7.17 50.45 35.83
CA ASP A 591 -6.08 49.67 36.40
C ASP A 591 -6.29 48.15 36.30
N ALA A 592 -7.48 47.70 35.91
CA ALA A 592 -7.76 46.28 35.73
C ALA A 592 -7.09 45.73 34.46
N ASP A 593 -6.50 44.53 34.56
CA ASP A 593 -6.18 43.74 33.36
C ASP A 593 -7.51 43.41 32.65
N PRO A 594 -7.70 43.88 31.41
CA PRO A 594 -8.97 43.65 30.74
C PRO A 594 -9.16 42.19 30.34
N LEU A 595 -8.07 41.42 30.18
CA LEU A 595 -8.14 40.11 29.53
C LEU A 595 -9.05 39.10 30.26
N PRO A 596 -8.99 38.92 31.60
CA PRO A 596 -9.86 37.95 32.30
C PRO A 596 -11.35 38.28 32.18
N SER A 597 -11.72 39.55 32.37
CA SER A 597 -13.12 40.00 32.33
C SER A 597 -13.69 39.93 30.91
N LEU A 598 -12.89 40.29 29.91
CA LEU A 598 -13.26 40.21 28.50
C LEU A 598 -13.40 38.76 28.03
N LYS A 599 -12.48 37.87 28.44
CA LYS A 599 -12.59 36.44 28.17
C LYS A 599 -13.83 35.84 28.82
N ALA A 600 -14.08 36.15 30.09
CA ALA A 600 -15.26 35.67 30.80
C ALA A 600 -16.56 36.07 30.10
N HIS A 601 -16.66 37.32 29.63
CA HIS A 601 -17.80 37.76 28.83
C HIS A 601 -17.93 36.97 27.51
N LEU A 602 -16.85 36.82 26.74
CA LEU A 602 -16.90 36.07 25.49
C LEU A 602 -17.23 34.58 25.70
N THR A 603 -16.84 33.97 26.82
CA THR A 603 -17.24 32.60 27.18
C THR A 603 -18.76 32.47 27.40
N THR A 604 -19.45 33.53 27.80
CA THR A 604 -20.94 33.52 27.85
C THR A 604 -21.60 33.47 26.47
N HIS A 605 -20.81 33.71 25.42
CA HIS A 605 -21.22 33.65 24.01
C HIS A 605 -20.61 32.44 23.28
N GLU A 606 -20.41 31.31 23.97
CA GLU A 606 -19.79 30.10 23.41
C GLU A 606 -20.48 29.63 22.11
N GLU A 607 -21.82 29.56 22.13
CA GLU A 607 -22.61 29.12 20.97
C GLU A 607 -22.51 30.10 19.79
N ASP A 608 -22.60 31.41 20.05
CA ASP A 608 -22.47 32.47 19.03
C ASP A 608 -21.07 32.49 18.41
N LEU A 609 -20.04 32.27 19.22
CA LEU A 609 -18.65 32.14 18.76
C LEU A 609 -18.52 30.92 17.85
N LEU A 610 -19.03 29.76 18.26
CA LEU A 610 -18.99 28.57 17.41
C LEU A 610 -19.75 28.76 16.10
N LEU A 611 -20.89 29.45 16.13
CA LEU A 611 -21.66 29.76 14.92
C LEU A 611 -20.87 30.62 13.93
N ARG A 612 -20.10 31.60 14.42
CA ARG A 612 -19.27 32.47 13.57
C ARG A 612 -17.92 31.85 13.16
N LEU A 613 -17.38 30.97 13.99
CA LEU A 613 -16.14 30.25 13.71
C LEU A 613 -16.35 29.09 12.72
N ARG A 614 -17.60 28.67 12.54
CA ARG A 614 -18.01 27.87 11.38
C ARG A 614 -17.93 28.74 10.14
N LYS A 615 -16.82 28.66 9.40
CA LYS A 615 -16.88 28.94 7.98
C LYS A 615 -17.79 27.88 7.36
N GLU A 616 -19.02 28.26 7.01
CA GLU A 616 -19.60 27.68 5.81
C GLU A 616 -18.61 28.08 4.70
N ASP A 617 -18.00 27.09 4.04
CA ASP A 617 -17.34 27.33 2.77
C ASP A 617 -18.42 27.84 1.81
N ASP A 618 -18.75 29.13 1.85
CA ASP A 618 -19.41 29.79 0.75
C ASP A 618 -18.35 29.89 -0.36
N PRO A 619 -18.50 29.17 -1.49
CA PRO A 619 -17.55 29.25 -2.60
C PRO A 619 -17.59 30.61 -3.31
N HIS A 620 -18.41 31.55 -2.83
CA HIS A 620 -18.54 32.90 -3.36
C HIS A 620 -18.25 33.97 -2.29
N GLY A 621 -17.05 33.93 -1.73
CA GLY A 621 -16.38 35.11 -1.17
C GLY A 621 -15.36 35.67 -2.13
#